data_AF-A0A521ZMJ8-F1
#
_entry.id   AF-A0A521ZMJ8-F1
#
_cell.length_a   1.000
_cell.length_b   1.000
_cell.length_c   1.000
_cell.angle_alpha   90.00
_cell.angle_beta   90.00
_cell.angle_gamma   90.00
#
_symmetry.space_group_name_H-M   'P 1'
#
loop_
_entity.id
_entity.type
_entity.pdbx_description
1 polymer ?
#
loop_
_entity_poly.entity_id
_entity_poly.type
_entity_poly.pdbx_seq_one_letter_code
_entity_poly.pdbx_strand_id
1 'polypeptide(L)'
;MQETLSHSQQVESAHDIFRARQHPLSSIFSPKSVAVIGATENQGSVGRTVFQNLGRGGFEGVVYPVNPKRSSVLCVKAYPSISAIPEKVDLAVICTPAPSVPG
;
A
#
# COMPACT_ATOMS: atom_id res chain seq x y z
N MET A 1 -11.67 14.68 -56.97
CA MET A 1 -10.26 14.26 -57.13
C MET A 1 -9.83 13.74 -55.77
N GLN A 2 -9.79 12.41 -55.64
CA GLN A 2 -9.03 11.57 -54.69
C GLN A 2 -9.11 11.89 -53.19
N GLU A 3 -9.14 10.99 -52.22
CA GLU A 3 -9.39 9.55 -52.06
C GLU A 3 -9.11 9.31 -50.56
N THR A 4 -9.80 8.36 -49.91
CA THR A 4 -9.38 7.53 -48.75
C THR A 4 -8.35 8.09 -47.75
N LEU A 5 -8.60 8.05 -46.44
CA LEU A 5 -8.46 6.87 -45.56
C LEU A 5 -9.35 7.11 -44.32
N SER A 6 -10.47 6.41 -44.12
CA SER A 6 -10.56 5.11 -43.45
C SER A 6 -9.52 4.92 -42.34
N HIS A 7 -9.85 5.34 -41.12
CA HIS A 7 -9.42 4.64 -39.91
C HIS A 7 -10.66 4.32 -39.08
N SER A 8 -11.06 3.07 -39.21
CA SER A 8 -12.13 2.39 -38.50
C SER A 8 -11.99 2.56 -36.97
N GLN A 9 -13.02 3.11 -36.33
CA GLN A 9 -13.29 2.92 -34.91
C GLN A 9 -13.34 1.40 -34.61
N GLN A 10 -12.30 0.87 -33.98
CA GLN A 10 -12.35 -0.46 -33.37
C GLN A 10 -13.07 -0.37 -32.03
N VAL A 11 -14.36 -0.71 -32.07
CA VAL A 11 -15.11 -1.48 -31.07
C VAL A 11 -14.66 -1.31 -29.60
N GLU A 12 -15.30 -0.39 -28.90
CA GLU A 12 -15.37 -0.37 -27.44
C GLU A 12 -16.16 -1.61 -26.98
N SER A 13 -15.44 -2.66 -26.59
CA SER A 13 -16.03 -3.94 -26.18
C SER A 13 -16.77 -3.81 -24.84
N ALA A 14 -17.98 -4.38 -24.78
CA ALA A 14 -18.94 -4.35 -23.66
C ALA A 14 -18.46 -4.98 -22.33
N HIS A 15 -17.18 -5.33 -22.22
CA HIS A 15 -16.58 -5.87 -21.00
C HIS A 15 -16.23 -4.82 -19.94
N ASP A 16 -16.33 -3.53 -20.25
CA ASP A 16 -15.97 -2.45 -19.31
C ASP A 16 -17.13 -1.94 -18.43
N ILE A 17 -18.36 -2.45 -18.61
CA ILE A 17 -19.56 -1.89 -17.98
C ILE A 17 -19.63 -2.15 -16.45
N PHE A 18 -18.96 -3.19 -15.93
CA PHE A 18 -19.07 -3.58 -14.51
C PHE A 18 -17.78 -3.50 -13.68
N ARG A 19 -16.64 -3.11 -14.26
CA ARG A 19 -15.48 -2.72 -13.46
C ARG A 19 -15.57 -1.21 -13.30
N ALA A 20 -16.18 -0.73 -12.21
CA ALA A 20 -15.88 0.60 -11.72
C ALA A 20 -14.35 0.65 -11.57
N ARG A 21 -13.67 1.26 -12.56
CA ARG A 21 -12.22 1.19 -12.73
C ARG A 21 -11.57 1.97 -11.60
N GLN A 22 -11.42 1.33 -10.44
CA GLN A 22 -10.42 1.74 -9.47
C GLN A 22 -9.10 1.80 -10.24
N HIS A 23 -8.48 2.97 -10.24
CA HIS A 23 -7.23 3.18 -10.94
C HIS A 23 -6.22 2.12 -10.43
N PRO A 24 -5.42 1.45 -11.29
CA PRO A 24 -4.53 0.38 -10.84
C PRO A 24 -3.56 0.77 -9.71
N LEU A 25 -3.29 2.07 -9.57
CA LEU A 25 -2.41 2.64 -8.56
C LEU A 25 -3.15 3.26 -7.35
N SER A 26 -4.48 3.10 -7.26
CA SER A 26 -5.27 3.65 -6.15
C SER A 26 -4.79 3.16 -4.78
N SER A 27 -4.32 1.90 -4.67
CA SER A 27 -3.75 1.38 -3.43
C SER A 27 -2.46 2.08 -2.99
N ILE A 28 -1.76 2.76 -3.91
CA ILE A 28 -0.52 3.48 -3.60
C ILE A 28 -0.84 4.93 -3.23
N PHE A 29 -1.69 5.60 -4.02
CA PHE A 29 -1.94 7.03 -3.87
C PHE A 29 -3.10 7.38 -2.94
N SER A 30 -4.01 6.44 -2.68
CA SER A 30 -5.16 6.66 -1.81
C SER A 30 -5.53 5.41 -0.98
N PRO A 31 -4.58 4.79 -0.26
CA PRO A 31 -4.89 3.69 0.65
C PRO A 31 -5.70 4.17 1.85
N LYS A 32 -6.64 3.35 2.33
CA LYS A 32 -7.34 3.58 3.61
C LYS A 32 -6.61 2.94 4.78
N SER A 33 -5.74 1.96 4.50
CA SER A 33 -4.92 1.30 5.51
C SER A 33 -3.53 0.95 4.98
N VAL A 34 -2.51 1.19 5.82
CA VAL A 34 -1.09 0.93 5.49
C VAL A 34 -0.46 0.05 6.57
N ALA A 35 0.14 -1.06 6.19
CA ALA A 35 1.01 -1.84 7.08
C ALA A 35 2.48 -1.44 6.88
N VAL A 36 3.18 -1.11 7.96
CA VAL A 36 4.62 -0.83 7.94
C VAL A 36 5.37 -2.03 8.51
N ILE A 37 5.93 -2.85 7.63
CA ILE A 37 6.68 -4.06 7.98
C ILE A 37 8.11 -3.67 8.32
N GLY A 38 8.55 -4.02 9.54
CA GLY A 38 9.82 -3.53 10.09
C GLY A 38 9.67 -2.21 10.87
N ALA A 39 8.45 -1.79 11.19
CA ALA A 39 8.22 -0.70 12.13
C ALA A 39 8.90 -0.99 13.48
N THR A 40 9.57 0.02 14.05
CA THR A 40 10.37 -0.13 15.27
C THR A 40 10.54 1.21 15.97
N GLU A 41 11.06 1.17 17.19
CA GLU A 41 11.44 2.36 17.97
C GLU A 41 12.95 2.62 17.91
N ASN A 42 13.70 1.82 17.16
CA ASN A 42 15.13 2.06 16.99
C ASN A 42 15.35 3.38 16.25
N GLN A 43 16.12 4.28 16.84
CA GLN A 43 16.50 5.54 16.20
C GLN A 43 17.33 5.27 14.94
N GLY A 44 17.16 6.09 13.90
CA GLY A 44 17.82 5.91 12.60
C GLY A 44 17.24 4.80 11.72
N SER A 45 16.25 4.03 12.19
CA SER A 45 15.59 3.01 11.36
C SER A 45 14.64 3.64 10.33
N VAL A 46 14.73 3.18 9.09
CA VAL A 46 13.77 3.54 8.03
C VAL A 46 12.33 3.20 8.42
N GLY A 47 12.10 2.02 8.99
CA GLY A 47 10.76 1.59 9.42
C GLY A 47 10.17 2.49 10.52
N ARG A 48 11.01 3.01 11.43
CA ARG A 48 10.59 4.03 12.41
C ARG A 48 10.19 5.32 11.72
N THR A 49 11.05 5.82 10.83
CA THR A 49 10.82 7.09 10.11
C THR A 49 9.55 7.04 9.27
N VAL A 50 9.33 5.98 8.51
CA VAL A 50 8.11 5.81 7.70
C VAL A 50 6.87 5.79 8.58
N PHE A 51 6.85 4.98 9.64
CA PHE A 51 5.72 4.88 10.54
C PHE A 51 5.39 6.23 11.21
N GLN A 52 6.42 6.94 11.67
CA GLN A 52 6.28 8.26 12.27
C GLN A 52 5.80 9.32 11.26
N ASN A 53 6.29 9.27 10.03
CA ASN A 53 5.86 10.20 8.97
C ASN A 53 4.40 9.99 8.60
N LEU A 54 3.93 8.75 8.49
CA LEU A 54 2.52 8.47 8.26
C LEU A 54 1.65 8.98 9.42
N GLY A 55 2.05 8.72 10.67
CA GLY A 55 1.30 9.17 11.84
C GLY A 55 1.29 10.69 12.06
N ARG A 56 2.31 11.42 11.59
CA ARG A 56 2.40 12.89 11.77
C ARG A 56 2.09 13.70 10.51
N GLY A 57 2.18 13.09 9.34
CA GLY A 57 2.12 13.74 8.04
C GLY A 57 0.72 13.93 7.46
N GLY A 58 -0.33 13.75 8.26
CA GLY A 58 -1.71 13.94 7.83
C GLY A 58 -2.29 12.79 7.01
N PHE A 59 -1.72 11.58 7.10
CA PHE A 59 -2.37 10.40 6.54
C PHE A 59 -3.64 10.08 7.34
N GLU A 60 -4.79 10.11 6.67
CA GLU A 60 -6.11 9.94 7.32
C GLU A 60 -6.51 8.47 7.50
N GLY A 61 -5.78 7.54 6.89
CA GLY A 61 -6.03 6.12 7.02
C GLY A 61 -5.40 5.49 8.27
N VAL A 62 -5.67 4.20 8.47
CA VAL A 62 -5.14 3.44 9.61
C VAL A 62 -3.73 2.95 9.30
N VAL A 63 -2.79 3.15 10.23
CA VAL A 63 -1.40 2.67 10.09
C VAL A 63 -1.13 1.54 11.07
N TYR A 64 -0.78 0.38 10.53
CA TYR A 64 -0.51 -0.84 11.28
C TYR A 64 1.02 -1.10 11.35
N PRO A 65 1.66 -0.96 12.52
CA PRO A 65 3.06 -1.38 12.65
C PRO A 65 3.15 -2.91 12.72
N VAL A 66 4.03 -3.50 11.91
CA VAL A 66 4.25 -4.95 11.87
C VAL A 66 5.67 -5.27 12.30
N ASN A 67 5.80 -6.00 13.41
CA ASN A 67 7.07 -6.42 13.99
C ASN A 67 6.89 -7.70 14.86
N PRO A 68 7.52 -8.84 14.51
CA PRO A 68 7.42 -10.07 15.29
C PRO A 68 7.92 -9.97 16.74
N LYS A 69 8.80 -9.01 17.03
CA LYS A 69 9.54 -8.90 18.30
C LYS A 69 8.95 -7.88 19.26
N ARG A 70 7.97 -7.08 18.83
CA ARG A 70 7.41 -5.96 19.62
C ARG A 70 5.89 -6.06 19.64
N SER A 71 5.30 -5.94 20.82
CA SER A 71 3.85 -5.84 21.00
C SER A 71 3.30 -4.44 20.71
N SER A 72 4.17 -3.41 20.73
CA SER A 72 3.84 -2.03 20.39
C SER A 72 5.02 -1.30 19.75
N VAL A 73 4.72 -0.27 18.95
CA VAL A 73 5.68 0.67 18.37
C VAL A 73 5.13 2.08 18.55
N LEU A 74 5.85 2.97 19.25
CA LEU A 74 5.42 4.35 19.51
C LEU A 74 4.01 4.43 20.11
N CYS A 75 3.74 3.59 21.12
CA CYS A 75 2.45 3.47 21.81
C CYS A 75 1.28 2.96 20.93
N VAL A 76 1.54 2.53 19.70
CA VAL A 76 0.54 1.88 18.84
C VAL A 76 0.73 0.37 18.89
N LYS A 77 -0.37 -0.39 18.96
CA LYS A 77 -0.35 -1.86 18.94
C LYS A 77 0.34 -2.37 17.67
N ALA A 78 1.35 -3.22 17.86
CA ALA A 78 2.07 -3.86 16.77
C ALA A 78 1.63 -5.31 16.59
N TYR A 79 1.66 -5.76 15.34
CA TYR A 79 1.25 -7.10 14.94
C TYR A 79 2.48 -7.93 14.54
N PRO A 80 2.53 -9.23 14.88
CA PRO A 80 3.69 -10.06 14.57
C PRO A 80 3.84 -10.38 13.08
N SER A 81 2.74 -10.32 12.32
CA SER A 81 2.69 -10.53 10.88
C SER A 81 1.52 -9.74 10.28
N ILE A 82 1.53 -9.57 8.95
CA ILE A 82 0.42 -8.90 8.24
C ILE A 82 -0.90 -9.68 8.40
N SER A 83 -0.85 -11.02 8.42
CA SER A 83 -2.03 -11.87 8.57
C SER A 83 -2.66 -11.82 9.97
N ALA A 84 -1.96 -11.28 10.97
CA ALA A 84 -2.49 -11.10 12.31
C ALA A 84 -3.30 -9.80 12.46
N ILE A 85 -3.31 -8.93 11.45
CA ILE A 85 -4.11 -7.72 11.43
C ILE A 85 -5.57 -8.13 11.15
N PRO A 86 -6.54 -7.71 11.99
CA PRO A 86 -7.94 -8.13 11.85
C PRO A 86 -8.65 -7.49 10.65
N GLU A 87 -8.13 -6.37 10.17
CA GLU A 87 -8.69 -5.61 9.06
C GLU A 87 -7.88 -5.79 7.78
N LYS A 88 -8.52 -5.50 6.64
CA LYS A 88 -7.86 -5.51 5.34
C LYS A 88 -6.81 -4.39 5.26
N VAL A 89 -5.62 -4.75 4.78
CA VAL A 89 -4.54 -3.82 4.46
C VAL A 89 -4.58 -3.49 2.97
N ASP A 90 -4.60 -2.20 2.62
CA ASP A 90 -4.60 -1.75 1.22
C ASP A 90 -3.18 -1.64 0.65
N LEU A 91 -2.21 -1.25 1.48
CA LEU A 91 -0.80 -1.06 1.10
C LEU A 91 0.14 -1.60 2.19
N ALA A 92 1.21 -2.30 1.78
CA ALA A 92 2.30 -2.69 2.66
C ALA A 92 3.60 -1.97 2.28
N VAL A 93 4.27 -1.37 3.25
CA VAL A 93 5.61 -0.79 3.10
C VAL A 93 6.61 -1.68 3.82
N ILE A 94 7.56 -2.25 3.07
CA ILE A 94 8.55 -3.20 3.57
C ILE A 94 9.85 -2.46 3.91
N CYS A 95 10.19 -2.40 5.19
CA CYS A 95 11.39 -1.75 5.72
C CYS A 95 12.27 -2.74 6.50
N THR A 96 12.30 -4.00 6.06
CA THR A 96 13.11 -5.07 6.68
C THR A 96 14.40 -5.33 5.88
N PRO A 97 15.43 -5.95 6.48
CA PRO A 97 16.65 -6.32 5.76
C PRO A 97 16.35 -7.20 4.54
N ALA A 98 17.10 -7.02 3.45
CA ALA A 98 16.89 -7.75 2.20
C ALA A 98 16.73 -9.28 2.35
N PRO A 99 17.50 -10.00 3.20
CA PRO A 99 17.33 -11.45 3.37
C PRO A 99 15.97 -11.90 3.92
N SER A 100 15.18 -10.98 4.47
CA SER A 100 13.82 -11.29 4.96
C SER A 100 12.75 -11.22 3.88
N VAL A 101 13.09 -10.72 2.68
CA VAL A 101 12.18 -10.60 1.55
C VAL A 101 12.40 -11.81 0.63
N PRO A 102 11.36 -12.61 0.31
CA PRO A 102 11.47 -13.69 -0.66
C PRO A 102 11.89 -13.17 -2.04
N GLY A 103 12.78 -13.89 -2.71
CA GLY A 103 13.25 -13.60 -4.07
C GLY A 103 12.59 -14.48 -5.12
#